data_AF-A0A7S1NGA8-F1
#
_entry.id   AF-A0A7S1NGA8-F1
#
_cell.length_a   1.000
_cell.length_b   1.000
_cell.length_c   1.000
_cell.angle_alpha   90.00
_cell.angle_beta   90.00
_cell.angle_gamma   90.00
#
_symmetry.space_group_name_H-M   'P 1'
#
loop_
_entity.id
_entity.type
_entity.pdbx_description
1 polymer ?
#
loop_
_entity_poly.entity_id
_entity_poly.type
_entity_poly.pdbx_seq_one_letter_code
_entity_poly.pdbx_strand_id
1 'polypeptide(L)'
;SFKVLTDSPLIVVVLLQSYNQFAKANLPGLLNVMVHSLNTRLPEHLFPHQKQAYADLVTSQVKIASFLTYTLRAYADVVQQYKDDIPLRVIELLFRCPKECLSSRRELFVVMRHIFDTDLKERFARHMENLLSDKALLGESPTSIETLRPMAYSTIADLIHHVRAKLSIEQISKAVAFFTRNMYDATLSLNIQIMSAKLLVHLVETVFKMTQSSQAGGAGNTSAPIGGAFKAMLINIMQGFVAKFEALHNVYPGLAQADSTHAIPGKDKDAEDPEGAGPTSHPLRDKKSDADTLKDFKVLIKTLILGLKNVIYVLLTVYNTGSSHQANPYILSGQLELQGSLKRLAPDEVKIFVRLFKTGIACFRSCCQCSSQDDVSVSEDKENMEQFASLFTHLDSRTFSDIMHDQLPSLYECIIKNVAFLSVVTHFVASNAVSKTFVDILLGFLTKRMHRLADGPGPEAQTEAQFQLKLFKVILQSTMNYAQNIESVKAYMATIVTNCLKLSLKYRNSVKYYQVLVALLRSTQSSKTSTVTTDQLQ
;
A
#
# COMPACT_ATOMS: atom_id res chain seq x y z
N SER A 1 47.40 13.75 -12.64
CA SER A 1 46.69 14.06 -11.38
C SER A 1 45.25 13.58 -11.49
N PHE A 2 44.73 12.82 -10.52
CA PHE A 2 43.33 12.35 -10.54
C PHE A 2 42.31 13.50 -10.58
N LYS A 3 42.65 14.65 -9.99
CA LYS A 3 41.83 15.88 -10.02
C LYS A 3 41.68 16.50 -11.42
N VAL A 4 42.62 16.25 -12.33
CA VAL A 4 42.48 16.69 -13.73
C VAL A 4 41.58 15.72 -14.50
N LEU A 5 41.66 14.43 -14.15
CA LEU A 5 40.83 13.39 -14.74
C LEU A 5 39.35 13.47 -14.31
N THR A 6 39.03 14.16 -13.21
CA THR A 6 37.63 14.41 -12.83
C THR A 6 36.95 15.43 -13.74
N ASP A 7 37.69 16.39 -14.30
CA ASP A 7 37.16 17.47 -15.14
C ASP A 7 37.25 17.16 -16.64
N SER A 8 38.16 16.25 -17.00
CA SER A 8 38.40 15.81 -18.38
C SER A 8 37.13 15.31 -19.10
N PRO A 9 36.22 14.53 -18.48
CA PRO A 9 35.05 14.01 -19.19
C PRO A 9 34.08 15.10 -19.65
N LEU A 10 33.92 16.19 -18.89
CA LEU A 10 33.08 17.33 -19.30
C LEU A 10 33.63 18.03 -20.55
N ILE A 11 34.95 18.24 -20.59
CA ILE A 11 35.62 18.85 -21.74
C ILE A 11 35.45 17.96 -22.98
N VAL A 12 35.60 16.65 -22.82
CA VAL A 12 35.43 15.69 -23.92
C VAL A 12 33.97 15.65 -24.40
N VAL A 13 32.97 15.76 -23.52
CA VAL A 13 31.55 15.88 -23.93
C VAL A 13 31.36 17.10 -24.83
N VAL A 14 31.85 18.27 -24.42
CA VAL A 14 31.72 19.51 -25.20
C VAL A 14 32.40 19.37 -26.56
N LEU A 15 33.60 18.78 -26.59
CA LEU A 15 34.31 18.53 -27.85
C LEU A 15 33.57 17.55 -28.77
N LEU A 16 32.99 16.48 -28.23
CA LEU A 16 32.20 15.52 -29.00
C LEU A 16 30.90 16.14 -29.53
N GLN A 17 30.28 17.05 -28.77
CA GLN A 17 29.10 17.80 -29.22
C GLN A 17 29.45 18.79 -30.34
N SER A 18 30.56 19.51 -30.22
CA SER A 18 31.00 20.47 -31.23
C SER A 18 31.55 19.81 -32.50
N TYR A 19 32.15 18.62 -32.39
CA TYR A 19 32.87 17.94 -33.48
C TYR A 19 32.40 16.50 -33.71
N ASN A 20 31.08 16.30 -33.90
CA ASN A 20 30.45 14.98 -34.04
C ASN A 20 31.04 14.10 -35.17
N GLN A 21 31.64 14.71 -36.21
CA GLN A 21 32.29 13.99 -37.31
C GLN A 21 33.48 13.13 -36.86
N PHE A 22 34.22 13.57 -35.83
CA PHE A 22 35.38 12.85 -35.29
C PHE A 22 35.00 11.92 -34.13
N ALA A 23 33.77 12.01 -33.63
CA ALA A 23 33.29 11.19 -32.52
C ALA A 23 33.29 9.70 -32.90
N LYS A 24 32.70 9.33 -34.04
CA LYS A 24 32.56 7.92 -34.44
C LYS A 24 33.89 7.18 -34.61
N ALA A 25 34.95 7.87 -35.06
CA ALA A 25 36.26 7.27 -35.27
C ALA A 25 37.07 7.08 -33.97
N ASN A 26 36.98 8.03 -33.03
CA ASN A 26 37.80 8.03 -31.82
C ASN A 26 37.11 7.41 -30.60
N LEU A 27 35.78 7.30 -30.61
CA LEU A 27 35.00 6.79 -29.49
C LEU A 27 35.32 5.33 -29.11
N PRO A 28 35.55 4.38 -30.05
CA PRO A 28 35.88 3.00 -29.68
C PRO A 28 37.18 2.90 -28.87
N GLY A 29 38.21 3.67 -29.24
CA GLY A 29 39.48 3.74 -28.51
C GLY A 29 39.32 4.36 -27.13
N LEU A 30 38.55 5.44 -27.04
CA LEU A 30 38.24 6.09 -25.76
C LEU A 30 37.43 5.17 -24.84
N LEU A 31 36.42 4.47 -25.35
CA LEU A 31 35.60 3.53 -24.59
C LEU A 31 36.43 2.39 -24.01
N ASN A 32 37.37 1.83 -24.77
CA ASN A 32 38.27 0.79 -24.27
C ASN A 32 39.08 1.30 -23.07
N VAL A 33 39.66 2.50 -23.16
CA VAL A 33 40.40 3.12 -22.06
C VAL A 33 39.50 3.42 -20.86
N MET A 34 38.29 3.90 -21.07
CA MET A 34 37.32 4.16 -20.00
C MET A 34 36.93 2.87 -19.26
N VAL A 35 36.58 1.81 -19.98
CA VAL A 35 36.23 0.52 -19.37
C VAL A 35 37.44 -0.10 -18.65
N HIS A 36 38.64 -0.01 -19.23
CA HIS A 36 39.87 -0.44 -18.58
C HIS A 36 40.18 0.37 -17.29
N SER A 37 39.91 1.67 -17.30
CA SER A 37 40.05 2.53 -16.12
C SER A 37 39.08 2.12 -15.00
N LEU A 38 37.84 1.75 -15.34
CA LEU A 38 36.87 1.20 -14.38
C LEU A 38 37.30 -0.17 -13.79
N ASN A 39 38.06 -0.95 -14.56
CA ASN A 39 38.62 -2.24 -14.15
C ASN A 39 39.84 -2.12 -13.22
N THR A 40 40.48 -0.95 -13.15
CA THR A 40 41.69 -0.78 -12.35
C THR A 40 41.37 -0.97 -10.86
N ARG A 41 42.01 -1.97 -10.24
CA ARG A 41 41.89 -2.30 -8.81
C ARG A 41 43.19 -1.92 -8.09
N LEU A 42 43.08 -1.39 -6.89
CA LEU A 42 44.21 -1.22 -5.97
C LEU A 42 44.19 -2.28 -4.86
N PRO A 43 45.34 -2.55 -4.22
CA PRO A 43 45.47 -3.57 -3.17
C PRO A 43 44.51 -3.35 -1.98
N GLU A 44 44.06 -4.44 -1.37
CA GLU A 44 43.09 -4.44 -0.24
C GLU A 44 43.66 -3.81 1.06
N HIS A 45 44.99 -3.68 1.16
CA HIS A 45 45.66 -3.06 2.30
C HIS A 45 46.16 -1.65 1.96
N LEU A 46 45.30 -0.66 2.17
CA LEU A 46 45.63 0.75 2.00
C LEU A 46 46.25 1.32 3.29
N PHE A 47 47.46 1.84 3.18
CA PHE A 47 48.05 2.63 4.25
C PHE A 47 47.28 3.97 4.44
N PRO A 48 47.31 4.59 5.64
CA PRO A 48 46.57 5.83 5.92
C PRO A 48 46.85 6.97 4.92
N HIS A 49 48.10 7.09 4.46
CA HIS A 49 48.54 8.09 3.50
C HIS A 49 48.05 7.83 2.06
N GLN A 50 47.62 6.61 1.74
CA GLN A 50 47.11 6.23 0.42
C GLN A 50 45.58 6.35 0.33
N LYS A 51 44.88 6.54 1.46
CA LYS A 51 43.42 6.67 1.51
C LYS A 51 42.91 7.85 0.67
N GLN A 52 43.58 8.99 0.74
CA GLN A 52 43.20 10.17 -0.05
C GLN A 52 43.39 9.94 -1.56
N ALA A 53 44.51 9.34 -1.96
CA ALA A 53 44.77 9.03 -3.36
C ALA A 53 43.76 7.99 -3.90
N TYR A 54 43.35 7.03 -3.07
CA TYR A 54 42.30 6.07 -3.39
C TYR A 54 40.93 6.75 -3.55
N ALA A 55 40.57 7.66 -2.64
CA ALA A 55 39.35 8.45 -2.74
C ALA A 55 39.31 9.29 -4.03
N ASP A 56 40.42 9.93 -4.38
CA ASP A 56 40.56 10.71 -5.62
C ASP A 56 40.45 9.82 -6.87
N LEU A 57 41.05 8.62 -6.86
CA LEU A 57 40.90 7.64 -7.94
C LEU A 57 39.45 7.19 -8.10
N VAL A 58 38.79 6.77 -7.01
CA VAL A 58 37.38 6.32 -7.06
C VAL A 58 36.49 7.44 -7.59
N THR A 59 36.72 8.68 -7.16
CA THR A 59 35.98 9.84 -7.67
C THR A 59 36.21 10.03 -9.18
N SER A 60 37.45 9.87 -9.67
CA SER A 60 37.72 9.92 -11.11
C SER A 60 37.03 8.78 -11.88
N GLN A 61 37.01 7.56 -11.34
CA GLN A 61 36.30 6.42 -11.93
C GLN A 61 34.79 6.66 -11.98
N VAL A 62 34.20 7.25 -10.94
CA VAL A 62 32.79 7.64 -10.94
C VAL A 62 32.50 8.69 -12.02
N LYS A 63 33.35 9.70 -12.19
CA LYS A 63 33.20 10.70 -13.25
C LYS A 63 33.32 10.09 -14.65
N ILE A 64 34.22 9.12 -14.84
CA ILE A 64 34.32 8.33 -16.07
C ILE A 64 33.02 7.52 -16.30
N ALA A 65 32.46 6.90 -15.26
CA ALA A 65 31.20 6.19 -15.35
C ALA A 65 30.03 7.13 -15.69
N SER A 66 29.97 8.34 -15.11
CA SER A 66 29.00 9.38 -15.47
C SER A 66 29.11 9.75 -16.95
N PHE A 67 30.33 9.96 -17.46
CA PHE A 67 30.53 10.23 -18.88
C PHE A 67 30.17 9.04 -19.76
N LEU A 68 30.44 7.81 -19.32
CA LEU A 68 30.04 6.60 -20.04
C LEU A 68 28.52 6.55 -20.26
N THR A 69 27.72 6.99 -19.27
CA THR A 69 26.25 7.07 -19.44
C THR A 69 25.80 8.08 -20.49
N TYR A 70 26.54 9.18 -20.67
CA TYR A 70 26.29 10.10 -21.77
C TYR A 70 26.56 9.43 -23.13
N THR A 71 27.70 8.72 -23.26
CA THR A 71 28.04 8.02 -24.51
C THR A 71 27.09 6.86 -24.83
N LEU A 72 26.56 6.18 -23.80
CA LEU A 72 25.57 5.11 -23.93
C LEU A 72 24.31 5.56 -24.67
N ARG A 73 23.86 6.81 -24.44
CA ARG A 73 22.66 7.37 -25.10
C ARG A 73 22.95 7.87 -26.51
N ALA A 74 24.11 8.48 -26.73
CA ALA A 74 24.45 9.09 -28.02
C ALA A 74 24.98 8.08 -29.07
N TYR A 75 25.60 6.98 -28.62
CA TYR A 75 26.33 6.04 -29.49
C TYR A 75 26.13 4.58 -29.07
N ALA A 76 24.88 4.14 -28.91
CA ALA A 76 24.53 2.81 -28.40
C ALA A 76 25.20 1.65 -29.16
N ASP A 77 25.33 1.73 -30.49
CA ASP A 77 25.89 0.67 -31.35
C ASP A 77 27.35 0.33 -31.00
N VAL A 78 28.14 1.33 -30.62
CA VAL A 78 29.56 1.14 -30.27
C VAL A 78 29.70 0.57 -28.86
N VAL A 79 28.80 0.98 -27.95
CA VAL A 79 28.87 0.56 -26.54
C VAL A 79 28.34 -0.87 -26.31
N GLN A 80 27.56 -1.42 -27.24
CA GLN A 80 27.10 -2.82 -27.21
C GLN A 80 28.23 -3.84 -27.03
N GLN A 81 29.45 -3.53 -27.47
CA GLN A 81 30.63 -4.40 -27.29
C GLN A 81 31.00 -4.62 -25.81
N TYR A 82 30.66 -3.66 -24.93
CA TYR A 82 30.97 -3.69 -23.49
C TYR A 82 29.71 -3.87 -22.62
N LYS A 83 28.61 -4.33 -23.21
CA LYS A 83 27.29 -4.45 -22.55
C LYS A 83 27.29 -5.28 -21.27
N ASP A 84 28.19 -6.26 -21.16
CA ASP A 84 28.30 -7.16 -20.02
C ASP A 84 29.24 -6.61 -18.94
N ASP A 85 30.30 -5.90 -19.33
CA ASP A 85 31.28 -5.37 -18.39
C ASP A 85 30.78 -4.13 -17.66
N ILE A 86 30.13 -3.19 -18.36
CA ILE A 86 29.75 -1.89 -17.78
C ILE A 86 28.86 -2.05 -16.54
N PRO A 87 27.74 -2.81 -16.58
CA PRO A 87 26.90 -3.05 -15.41
C PRO A 87 27.67 -3.64 -14.22
N LEU A 88 28.50 -4.65 -14.49
CA LEU A 88 29.29 -5.33 -13.47
C LEU A 88 30.26 -4.36 -12.79
N ARG A 89 30.96 -3.52 -13.57
CA ARG A 89 31.94 -2.57 -13.04
C ARG A 89 31.32 -1.43 -12.26
N VAL A 90 30.14 -0.96 -12.66
CA VAL A 90 29.40 0.06 -11.89
C VAL A 90 28.95 -0.51 -10.53
N ILE A 91 28.49 -1.76 -10.48
CA ILE A 91 28.15 -2.43 -9.21
C ILE A 91 29.40 -2.63 -8.34
N GLU A 92 30.49 -3.14 -8.90
CA GLU A 92 31.75 -3.31 -8.17
C GLU A 92 32.30 -1.98 -7.67
N LEU A 93 32.15 -0.89 -8.44
CA LEU A 93 32.57 0.45 -8.02
C LEU A 93 31.70 0.98 -6.87
N LEU A 94 30.39 0.70 -6.88
CA LEU A 94 29.50 1.03 -5.78
C LEU A 94 29.92 0.34 -4.47
N PHE A 95 30.21 -0.96 -4.51
CA PHE A 95 30.62 -1.72 -3.33
C PHE A 95 32.02 -1.33 -2.83
N ARG A 96 32.93 -0.91 -3.73
CA ARG A 96 34.28 -0.45 -3.38
C ARG A 96 34.35 1.01 -2.91
N CYS A 97 33.28 1.78 -3.05
CA CYS A 97 33.27 3.20 -2.74
C CYS A 97 33.61 3.43 -1.26
N PRO A 98 34.64 4.24 -0.93
CA PRO A 98 35.00 4.57 0.45
C PRO A 98 33.82 5.18 1.23
N LYS A 99 33.84 5.00 2.55
CA LYS A 99 32.84 5.58 3.48
C LYS A 99 32.86 7.11 3.50
N GLU A 100 33.98 7.71 3.13
CA GLU A 100 34.23 9.17 3.15
C GLU A 100 33.68 9.87 1.88
N CYS A 101 33.46 9.13 0.79
CA CYS A 101 33.08 9.67 -0.53
C CYS A 101 31.56 9.63 -0.77
N LEU A 102 30.80 10.36 0.04
CA LEU A 102 29.33 10.43 -0.08
C LEU A 102 28.87 10.98 -1.44
N SER A 103 29.55 12.00 -1.98
CA SER A 103 29.25 12.60 -3.27
C SER A 103 29.42 11.62 -4.43
N SER A 104 30.53 10.87 -4.45
CA SER A 104 30.81 9.86 -5.47
C SER A 104 29.78 8.73 -5.44
N ARG A 105 29.36 8.30 -4.25
CA ARG A 105 28.27 7.32 -4.11
C ARG A 105 26.93 7.87 -4.58
N ARG A 106 26.63 9.13 -4.27
CA ARG A 106 25.42 9.80 -4.76
C ARG A 106 25.38 9.82 -6.28
N GLU A 107 26.48 10.18 -6.91
CA GLU A 107 26.62 10.23 -8.36
C GLU A 107 26.48 8.84 -8.99
N LEU A 108 27.02 7.78 -8.37
CA LEU A 108 26.83 6.41 -8.84
C LEU A 108 25.36 5.98 -8.91
N PHE A 109 24.50 6.43 -7.98
CA PHE A 109 23.07 6.14 -8.09
C PHE A 109 22.42 6.85 -9.29
N VAL A 110 22.89 8.05 -9.64
CA VAL A 110 22.44 8.75 -10.86
C VAL A 110 22.92 8.00 -12.11
N VAL A 111 24.18 7.57 -12.13
CA VAL A 111 24.74 6.71 -13.19
C VAL A 111 23.91 5.44 -13.37
N MET A 112 23.61 4.74 -12.28
CA MET A 112 22.79 3.53 -12.32
C MET A 112 21.40 3.79 -12.93
N ARG A 113 20.71 4.87 -12.52
CA ARG A 113 19.41 5.24 -13.11
C ARG A 113 19.51 5.46 -14.61
N HIS A 114 20.52 6.19 -15.08
CA HIS A 114 20.72 6.40 -16.52
C HIS A 114 21.01 5.11 -17.28
N ILE A 115 21.71 4.15 -16.68
CA ILE A 115 21.92 2.83 -17.29
C ILE A 115 20.60 2.03 -17.31
N PHE A 116 19.74 2.17 -16.29
CA PHE A 116 18.46 1.48 -16.24
C PHE A 116 17.46 1.93 -17.32
N ASP A 117 17.62 3.14 -17.85
CA ASP A 117 16.85 3.63 -19.00
C ASP A 117 17.24 2.93 -20.33
N THR A 118 18.34 2.18 -20.33
CA THR A 118 18.86 1.46 -21.52
C THR A 118 18.56 -0.04 -21.46
N ASP A 119 18.87 -0.75 -22.54
CA ASP A 119 18.71 -2.22 -22.61
C ASP A 119 19.67 -3.00 -21.69
N LEU A 120 20.66 -2.34 -21.10
CA LEU A 120 21.65 -2.95 -20.21
C LEU A 120 21.11 -3.32 -18.83
N LYS A 121 19.91 -2.83 -18.46
CA LYS A 121 19.27 -3.06 -17.15
C LYS A 121 19.14 -4.54 -16.77
N GLU A 122 18.98 -5.42 -17.75
CA GLU A 122 18.81 -6.85 -17.52
C GLU A 122 20.05 -7.52 -16.91
N ARG A 123 21.23 -6.96 -17.17
CA ARG A 123 22.48 -7.50 -16.61
C ARG A 123 22.60 -7.24 -15.11
N PHE A 124 21.95 -6.19 -14.59
CA PHE A 124 21.88 -5.92 -13.15
C PHE A 124 21.04 -6.97 -12.40
N ALA A 125 20.11 -7.64 -13.08
CA ALA A 125 19.27 -8.66 -12.46
C ALA A 125 20.09 -9.83 -11.87
N ARG A 126 21.25 -10.15 -12.45
CA ARG A 126 22.15 -11.22 -11.95
C ARG A 126 22.77 -10.90 -10.59
N HIS A 127 22.89 -9.62 -10.24
CA HIS A 127 23.48 -9.15 -8.98
C HIS A 127 22.44 -8.58 -8.02
N MET A 128 21.15 -8.81 -8.29
CA MET A 128 20.03 -8.26 -7.52
C MET A 128 20.14 -8.57 -6.03
N GLU A 129 20.59 -9.77 -5.66
CA GLU A 129 20.67 -10.18 -4.26
C GLU A 129 21.66 -9.33 -3.45
N ASN A 130 22.79 -8.96 -4.07
CA ASN A 130 23.78 -8.10 -3.44
C ASN A 130 23.25 -6.66 -3.30
N LEU A 131 22.49 -6.19 -4.31
CA LEU A 131 21.87 -4.86 -4.33
C LEU A 131 20.71 -4.70 -3.34
N LEU A 132 20.09 -5.80 -2.90
CA LEU A 132 19.02 -5.84 -1.88
C LEU A 132 19.56 -5.85 -0.44
N SER A 133 20.85 -5.56 -0.23
CA SER A 133 21.45 -5.50 1.11
C SER A 133 21.80 -4.06 1.51
N ASP A 134 21.31 -3.61 2.67
CA ASP A 134 21.53 -2.22 3.14
C ASP A 134 23.02 -1.89 3.27
N LYS A 135 23.80 -2.84 3.80
CA LYS A 135 25.23 -2.65 4.06
C LYS A 135 26.01 -2.45 2.77
N ALA A 136 25.72 -3.23 1.72
CA ALA A 136 26.41 -3.08 0.44
C ALA A 136 25.95 -1.83 -0.32
N LEU A 137 24.66 -1.48 -0.21
CA LEU A 137 24.06 -0.35 -0.93
C LEU A 137 24.42 1.01 -0.30
N LEU A 138 24.29 1.13 1.03
CA LEU A 138 24.44 2.40 1.77
C LEU A 138 25.80 2.54 2.46
N GLY A 139 26.54 1.44 2.64
CA GLY A 139 27.80 1.41 3.37
C GLY A 139 27.62 1.49 4.88
N GLU A 140 28.72 1.77 5.58
CA GLU A 140 28.76 1.71 7.05
C GLU A 140 28.80 3.09 7.72
N SER A 141 28.79 4.19 6.95
CA SER A 141 28.79 5.54 7.52
C SER A 141 27.36 5.99 7.85
N PRO A 142 27.05 6.38 9.11
CA PRO A 142 25.70 6.78 9.51
C PRO A 142 25.18 7.99 8.70
N THR A 143 26.03 8.98 8.43
CA THR A 143 25.67 10.14 7.59
C THR A 143 25.33 9.72 6.15
N SER A 144 26.06 8.74 5.60
CA SER A 144 25.76 8.21 4.27
C SER A 144 24.45 7.42 4.27
N ILE A 145 24.19 6.67 5.33
CA ILE A 145 22.97 5.89 5.50
C ILE A 145 21.74 6.81 5.58
N GLU A 146 21.77 7.89 6.37
CA GLU A 146 20.58 8.76 6.49
C GLU A 146 20.30 9.53 5.19
N THR A 147 21.33 10.05 4.54
CA THR A 147 21.18 10.93 3.38
C THR A 147 20.91 10.18 2.07
N LEU A 148 21.51 9.01 1.86
CA LEU A 148 21.41 8.29 0.58
C LEU A 148 20.25 7.31 0.53
N ARG A 149 19.68 6.90 1.67
CA ARG A 149 18.63 5.89 1.77
C ARG A 149 17.40 6.17 0.87
N PRO A 150 16.85 7.40 0.81
CA PRO A 150 15.76 7.72 -0.12
C PRO A 150 16.11 7.44 -1.58
N MET A 151 17.28 7.89 -2.01
CA MET A 151 17.71 7.80 -3.39
C MET A 151 18.06 6.35 -3.76
N ALA A 152 18.77 5.65 -2.88
CA ALA A 152 19.17 4.26 -3.05
C ALA A 152 17.94 3.35 -3.19
N TYR A 153 16.97 3.45 -2.28
CA TYR A 153 15.77 2.60 -2.30
C TYR A 153 14.88 2.90 -3.51
N SER A 154 14.76 4.18 -3.92
CA SER A 154 14.07 4.55 -5.16
C SER A 154 14.77 3.98 -6.39
N THR A 155 16.10 4.06 -6.49
CA THR A 155 16.86 3.51 -7.62
C THR A 155 16.70 1.98 -7.74
N ILE A 156 16.75 1.26 -6.62
CA ILE A 156 16.55 -0.19 -6.59
C ILE A 156 15.10 -0.56 -6.93
N ALA A 157 14.13 0.22 -6.46
CA ALA A 157 12.72 0.00 -6.79
C ALA A 157 12.46 0.17 -8.30
N ASP A 158 13.03 1.21 -8.91
CA ASP A 158 12.91 1.46 -10.35
C ASP A 158 13.52 0.31 -11.16
N LEU A 159 14.70 -0.18 -10.76
CA LEU A 159 15.32 -1.35 -11.38
C LEU A 159 14.40 -2.57 -11.32
N ILE A 160 13.94 -2.93 -10.13
CA ILE A 160 13.08 -4.10 -9.92
C ILE A 160 11.80 -3.96 -10.72
N HIS A 161 11.18 -2.79 -10.72
CA HIS A 161 9.97 -2.54 -11.50
C HIS A 161 10.20 -2.85 -13.00
N HIS A 162 11.33 -2.43 -13.56
CA HIS A 162 11.67 -2.68 -14.96
C HIS A 162 12.06 -4.13 -15.26
N VAL A 163 12.75 -4.83 -14.35
CA VAL A 163 13.25 -6.19 -14.61
C VAL A 163 12.38 -7.31 -14.02
N ARG A 164 11.28 -6.98 -13.32
CA ARG A 164 10.45 -7.94 -12.55
C ARG A 164 10.04 -9.20 -13.31
N ALA A 165 9.75 -9.08 -14.61
CA ALA A 165 9.34 -10.21 -15.45
C ALA A 165 10.46 -11.25 -15.68
N LYS A 166 11.73 -10.87 -15.48
CA LYS A 166 12.92 -11.71 -15.71
C LYS A 166 13.58 -12.19 -14.41
N LEU A 167 13.05 -11.79 -13.25
CA LEU A 167 13.59 -12.19 -11.94
C LEU A 167 13.20 -13.63 -11.61
N SER A 168 14.07 -14.32 -10.87
CA SER A 168 13.74 -15.62 -10.29
C SER A 168 12.83 -15.48 -9.07
N ILE A 169 12.20 -16.59 -8.66
CA ILE A 169 11.31 -16.62 -7.49
C ILE A 169 12.07 -16.23 -6.20
N GLU A 170 13.32 -16.69 -6.05
CA GLU A 170 14.17 -16.35 -4.91
C GLU A 170 14.48 -14.85 -4.84
N GLN A 171 14.78 -14.25 -6.00
CA GLN A 171 15.05 -12.81 -6.10
C GLN A 171 13.79 -11.99 -5.76
N ILE A 172 12.62 -12.40 -6.25
CA ILE A 172 11.35 -11.74 -5.91
C ILE A 172 11.04 -11.91 -4.42
N SER A 173 11.27 -13.08 -3.83
CA SER A 173 11.08 -13.31 -2.39
C SER A 173 11.94 -12.36 -1.55
N LYS A 174 13.23 -12.23 -1.88
CA LYS A 174 14.15 -11.29 -1.22
C LYS A 174 13.72 -9.83 -1.42
N ALA A 175 13.28 -9.46 -2.63
CA ALA A 175 12.77 -8.12 -2.92
C ALA A 175 11.52 -7.81 -2.09
N VAL A 176 10.57 -8.74 -2.01
CA VAL A 176 9.36 -8.62 -1.19
C VAL A 176 9.74 -8.39 0.27
N ALA A 177 10.61 -9.21 0.85
CA ALA A 177 11.05 -9.04 2.24
C ALA A 177 11.71 -7.66 2.48
N PHE A 178 12.57 -7.23 1.56
CA PHE A 178 13.25 -5.93 1.63
C PHE A 178 12.26 -4.75 1.61
N PHE A 179 11.32 -4.72 0.64
CA PHE A 179 10.36 -3.63 0.52
C PHE A 179 9.24 -3.68 1.55
N THR A 180 8.87 -4.86 2.06
CA THR A 180 7.99 -4.97 3.22
C THR A 180 8.64 -4.32 4.44
N ARG A 181 9.91 -4.61 4.73
CA ARG A 181 10.65 -3.96 5.82
C ARG A 181 10.73 -2.43 5.64
N ASN A 182 11.02 -1.95 4.43
CA ASN A 182 11.08 -0.51 4.14
C ASN A 182 9.72 0.18 4.30
N MET A 183 8.62 -0.49 3.99
CA MET A 183 7.28 0.05 4.23
C MET A 183 6.98 0.22 5.73
N TYR A 184 7.51 -0.66 6.57
CA TYR A 184 7.34 -0.60 8.03
C TYR A 184 8.24 0.40 8.73
N ASP A 185 9.42 0.66 8.19
CA ASP A 185 10.42 1.48 8.84
C ASP A 185 9.95 2.94 9.00
N ALA A 186 9.70 3.33 10.25
CA ALA A 186 9.26 4.68 10.62
C ALA A 186 10.37 5.74 10.49
N THR A 187 11.64 5.32 10.36
CA THR A 187 12.77 6.24 10.12
C THR A 187 12.83 6.72 8.67
N LEU A 188 12.06 6.09 7.78
CA LEU A 188 11.94 6.48 6.37
C LEU A 188 10.83 7.51 6.16
N SER A 189 11.00 8.35 5.15
CA SER A 189 9.95 9.28 4.73
C SER A 189 8.73 8.53 4.18
N LEU A 190 7.55 9.12 4.36
CA LEU A 190 6.28 8.54 3.93
C LEU A 190 6.24 8.26 2.41
N ASN A 191 6.90 9.11 1.60
CA ASN A 191 7.06 8.91 0.16
C ASN A 191 7.75 7.58 -0.18
N ILE A 192 8.79 7.19 0.56
CA ILE A 192 9.51 5.93 0.34
C ILE A 192 8.65 4.74 0.77
N GLN A 193 7.88 4.89 1.84
CA GLN A 193 6.94 3.86 2.29
C GLN A 193 5.83 3.64 1.25
N ILE A 194 5.27 4.72 0.68
CA ILE A 194 4.29 4.65 -0.42
C ILE A 194 4.89 3.99 -1.66
N MET A 195 6.11 4.39 -2.05
CA MET A 195 6.81 3.78 -3.18
C MET A 195 7.04 2.28 -2.95
N SER A 196 7.46 1.89 -1.75
CA SER A 196 7.66 0.48 -1.38
C SER A 196 6.36 -0.31 -1.46
N ALA A 197 5.25 0.26 -0.95
CA ALA A 197 3.93 -0.34 -1.07
C ALA A 197 3.49 -0.49 -2.55
N LYS A 198 3.67 0.54 -3.38
CA LYS A 198 3.38 0.48 -4.82
C LYS A 198 4.21 -0.59 -5.54
N LEU A 199 5.48 -0.75 -5.20
CA LEU A 199 6.30 -1.80 -5.77
C LEU A 199 5.80 -3.19 -5.37
N LEU A 200 5.45 -3.40 -4.10
CA LEU A 200 4.85 -4.66 -3.63
C LEU A 200 3.57 -5.00 -4.40
N VAL A 201 2.70 -4.01 -4.67
CA VAL A 201 1.50 -4.19 -5.51
C VAL A 201 1.87 -4.74 -6.90
N HIS A 202 2.86 -4.16 -7.58
CA HIS A 202 3.32 -4.63 -8.90
C HIS A 202 4.01 -6.01 -8.84
N LEU A 203 4.68 -6.33 -7.73
CA LEU A 203 5.29 -7.64 -7.53
C LEU A 203 4.23 -8.73 -7.36
N VAL A 204 3.09 -8.44 -6.71
CA VAL A 204 1.95 -9.38 -6.64
C VAL A 204 1.45 -9.75 -8.04
N GLU A 205 1.35 -8.79 -8.96
CA GLU A 205 0.96 -9.06 -10.36
C GLU A 205 1.99 -9.94 -11.08
N THR A 206 3.27 -9.74 -10.78
CA THR A 206 4.36 -10.52 -11.37
C THR A 206 4.32 -11.96 -10.86
N VAL A 207 4.12 -12.14 -9.56
CA VAL A 207 3.91 -13.45 -8.91
C VAL A 207 2.71 -14.18 -9.54
N PHE A 208 1.62 -13.46 -9.82
CA PHE A 208 0.45 -14.03 -10.48
C PHE A 208 0.76 -14.57 -11.88
N LYS A 209 1.45 -13.79 -12.72
CA LYS A 209 1.84 -14.21 -14.07
C LYS A 209 2.76 -15.44 -14.03
N MET A 210 3.74 -15.46 -13.12
CA MET A 210 4.63 -16.62 -12.93
C MET A 210 3.88 -17.87 -12.49
N THR A 211 2.87 -17.71 -11.62
CA THR A 211 2.01 -18.82 -11.18
C THR A 211 1.25 -19.42 -12.36
N GLN A 212 0.70 -18.59 -13.25
CA GLN A 212 -0.02 -19.08 -14.44
C GLN A 212 0.90 -19.77 -15.46
N SER A 213 2.07 -19.19 -15.76
CA SER A 213 3.03 -19.80 -16.70
C SER A 213 3.54 -21.16 -16.21
N SER A 214 3.70 -21.32 -14.89
CA SER A 214 4.10 -22.60 -14.28
C SER A 214 3.00 -23.67 -14.36
N GLN A 215 1.72 -23.26 -14.36
CA GLN A 215 0.59 -24.18 -14.48
C GLN A 215 0.30 -24.61 -15.93
N ALA A 216 0.57 -23.75 -16.92
CA ALA A 216 0.33 -24.07 -18.34
C ALA A 216 1.32 -25.09 -18.93
N GLY A 217 2.48 -25.31 -18.30
CA GLY A 217 3.55 -26.17 -18.81
C GLY A 217 3.60 -27.61 -18.30
N GLY A 218 2.66 -28.07 -17.46
CA GLY A 218 2.79 -29.33 -16.74
C GLY A 218 1.51 -30.18 -16.66
N ALA A 219 1.25 -31.00 -17.68
CA ALA A 219 0.29 -32.10 -17.65
C ALA A 219 0.89 -33.40 -17.04
N GLY A 220 1.70 -33.30 -15.98
CA GLY A 220 2.39 -34.45 -15.40
C GLY A 220 2.67 -34.32 -13.90
N ASN A 221 1.88 -35.01 -13.09
CA ASN A 221 2.21 -35.70 -11.84
C ASN A 221 3.36 -35.19 -10.93
N THR A 222 3.41 -33.90 -10.60
CA THR A 222 4.03 -33.43 -9.34
C THR A 222 3.11 -32.43 -8.64
N SER A 223 2.26 -32.95 -7.75
CA SER A 223 1.47 -32.16 -6.82
C SER A 223 2.34 -31.66 -5.66
N ALA A 224 2.66 -30.35 -5.69
CA ALA A 224 3.37 -29.51 -4.68
C ALA A 224 4.92 -29.63 -4.68
N PRO A 225 5.68 -28.49 -4.74
CA PRO A 225 5.71 -27.44 -3.72
C PRO A 225 5.69 -25.98 -4.23
N ILE A 226 5.64 -25.73 -5.55
CA ILE A 226 5.81 -24.39 -6.14
C ILE A 226 4.65 -23.44 -5.75
N GLY A 227 3.41 -23.94 -5.70
CA GLY A 227 2.26 -23.16 -5.25
C GLY A 227 2.33 -22.74 -3.77
N GLY A 228 3.00 -23.53 -2.93
CA GLY A 228 3.17 -23.24 -1.50
C GLY A 228 4.10 -22.04 -1.27
N ALA A 229 5.20 -21.96 -2.01
CA ALA A 229 6.13 -20.83 -1.94
C ALA A 229 5.49 -19.52 -2.39
N PHE A 230 4.72 -19.54 -3.49
CA PHE A 230 3.97 -18.36 -3.95
C PHE A 230 2.89 -17.94 -2.95
N LYS A 231 2.14 -18.91 -2.42
CA LYS A 231 1.13 -18.66 -1.39
C LYS A 231 1.76 -18.04 -0.13
N ALA A 232 2.87 -18.57 0.36
CA ALA A 232 3.59 -18.03 1.52
C ALA A 232 4.05 -16.59 1.27
N MET A 233 4.56 -16.30 0.07
CA MET A 233 4.96 -14.94 -0.31
C MET A 233 3.77 -13.97 -0.32
N LEU A 234 2.63 -14.37 -0.87
CA LEU A 234 1.40 -13.57 -0.88
C LEU A 234 0.88 -13.29 0.53
N ILE A 235 0.90 -14.31 1.40
CA ILE A 235 0.53 -14.16 2.81
C ILE A 235 1.49 -13.21 3.53
N ASN A 236 2.80 -13.29 3.28
CA ASN A 236 3.78 -12.36 3.84
C ASN A 236 3.52 -10.91 3.40
N ILE A 237 3.17 -10.69 2.13
CA ILE A 237 2.78 -9.36 1.62
C ILE A 237 1.49 -8.89 2.32
N MET A 238 0.49 -9.76 2.44
CA MET A 238 -0.78 -9.44 3.11
C MET A 238 -0.56 -9.05 4.57
N GLN A 239 0.19 -9.85 5.33
CA GLN A 239 0.60 -9.50 6.70
C GLN A 239 1.38 -8.18 6.73
N GLY A 240 2.22 -7.96 5.72
CA GLY A 240 2.93 -6.73 5.49
C GLY A 240 2.03 -5.50 5.33
N PHE A 241 0.93 -5.61 4.60
CA PHE A 241 -0.03 -4.51 4.50
C PHE A 241 -0.86 -4.35 5.77
N VAL A 242 -1.26 -5.46 6.41
CA VAL A 242 -2.08 -5.43 7.63
C VAL A 242 -1.37 -4.77 8.80
N ALA A 243 -0.13 -5.12 9.13
CA ALA A 243 0.53 -4.44 10.25
C ALA A 243 0.90 -2.99 9.89
N LYS A 244 0.97 -2.61 8.60
CA LYS A 244 1.13 -1.19 8.24
C LYS A 244 -0.12 -0.39 8.59
N PHE A 245 -1.33 -0.92 8.37
CA PHE A 245 -2.57 -0.30 8.88
C PHE A 245 -2.54 -0.10 10.41
N GLU A 246 -2.04 -1.11 11.13
CA GLU A 246 -1.89 -1.05 12.59
C GLU A 246 -0.87 0.03 13.02
N ALA A 247 0.29 0.08 12.37
CA ALA A 247 1.29 1.11 12.63
C ALA A 247 0.76 2.51 12.34
N LEU A 248 -0.01 2.69 11.26
CA LEU A 248 -0.64 3.96 10.92
C LEU A 248 -1.64 4.40 12.00
N HIS A 249 -2.45 3.49 12.52
CA HIS A 249 -3.34 3.78 13.63
C HIS A 249 -2.61 4.29 14.88
N ASN A 250 -1.42 3.78 15.18
CA ASN A 250 -0.64 4.19 16.36
C ASN A 250 0.07 5.54 16.18
N VAL A 251 0.46 5.89 14.95
CA VAL A 251 1.17 7.15 14.65
C VAL A 251 0.21 8.34 14.60
N TYR A 252 -1.03 8.12 14.16
CA TYR A 252 -2.00 9.18 13.92
C TYR A 252 -2.42 10.00 15.16
N PRO A 253 -2.68 9.40 16.35
CA PRO A 253 -3.03 10.16 17.55
C PRO A 253 -1.96 11.17 17.96
N GLY A 254 -0.68 10.90 17.66
CA GLY A 254 0.43 11.81 17.93
C GLY A 254 0.45 13.05 17.03
N LEU A 255 -0.11 12.97 15.82
CA LEU A 255 -0.26 14.11 14.92
C LEU A 255 -1.46 14.99 15.33
N ALA A 256 -2.56 14.36 15.77
CA ALA A 256 -3.77 15.06 16.23
C ALA A 256 -3.55 15.91 17.50
N GLN A 257 -2.63 15.50 18.39
CA GLN A 257 -2.30 16.24 19.60
C GLN A 257 -1.33 17.41 19.35
N ALA A 258 -0.55 17.36 18.26
CA ALA A 258 0.31 18.48 17.88
C ALA A 258 -0.51 19.69 17.36
N ASP A 259 -1.64 19.41 16.68
CA ASP A 259 -2.59 20.42 16.20
C ASP A 259 -3.28 21.19 17.34
N SER A 260 -3.55 20.55 18.48
CA SER A 260 -4.27 21.19 19.59
C SER A 260 -3.38 22.06 20.49
N THR A 261 -2.06 21.87 20.47
CA THR A 261 -1.11 22.67 21.26
C THR A 261 -0.69 24.00 20.59
N HIS A 262 -1.01 24.23 19.31
CA HIS A 262 -0.60 25.46 18.61
C HIS A 262 -1.74 26.45 18.29
N ALA A 263 -2.97 26.19 18.72
CA ALA A 263 -4.07 27.15 18.60
C ALA A 263 -4.25 27.97 19.90
N ILE A 264 -3.40 28.97 20.14
CA ILE A 264 -3.69 30.04 21.11
C ILE A 264 -4.23 31.26 20.34
N PRO A 265 -5.45 31.76 20.62
CA PRO A 265 -5.97 32.95 19.98
C PRO A 265 -5.52 34.23 20.73
N GLY A 266 -4.67 35.02 20.08
CA GLY A 266 -4.51 36.49 20.17
C GLY A 266 -4.17 37.16 21.52
N LYS A 267 -3.00 37.82 21.59
CA LYS A 267 -2.87 39.26 21.92
C LYS A 267 -1.43 39.79 21.86
N ASP A 268 -1.34 40.96 21.23
CA ASP A 268 -0.44 42.11 21.43
C ASP A 268 1.07 42.06 21.12
N LYS A 269 1.50 43.18 20.55
CA LYS A 269 2.81 43.54 20.01
C LYS A 269 3.78 43.95 21.13
N ASP A 270 5.05 43.95 20.74
CA ASP A 270 6.21 44.66 21.32
C ASP A 270 6.89 44.02 22.54
N ALA A 271 8.09 43.43 22.33
CA ALA A 271 9.33 43.71 23.08
C ALA A 271 10.45 42.68 22.79
N GLU A 272 11.57 43.21 22.28
CA GLU A 272 13.00 42.88 22.47
C GLU A 272 13.48 41.48 22.93
N ASP A 273 14.44 40.94 22.15
CA ASP A 273 15.44 39.92 22.52
C ASP A 273 16.24 40.32 23.79
N PRO A 274 16.72 39.37 24.63
CA PRO A 274 18.01 38.73 24.32
C PRO A 274 18.28 37.30 24.85
N GLU A 275 19.13 36.60 24.08
CA GLU A 275 20.19 35.62 24.40
C GLU A 275 20.13 34.73 25.67
N GLY A 276 20.24 33.39 25.46
CA GLY A 276 20.70 32.47 26.50
C GLY A 276 20.53 30.95 26.26
N ALA A 277 21.57 30.32 25.70
CA ALA A 277 22.08 28.96 25.96
C ALA A 277 21.26 27.67 25.60
N GLY A 278 21.85 26.84 24.73
CA GLY A 278 21.66 25.38 24.69
C GLY A 278 21.80 24.72 23.30
N PRO A 279 22.83 23.88 23.02
CA PRO A 279 23.05 23.32 21.70
C PRO A 279 22.30 22.00 21.45
N THR A 280 21.52 22.04 20.36
CA THR A 280 21.36 21.00 19.32
C THR A 280 20.69 19.67 19.66
N SER A 281 19.36 19.63 19.53
CA SER A 281 18.62 18.46 19.09
C SER A 281 18.59 18.37 17.55
N HIS A 282 19.00 17.20 17.02
CA HIS A 282 18.69 16.58 15.73
C HIS A 282 18.37 17.46 14.49
N PRO A 283 19.13 17.34 13.37
CA PRO A 283 18.89 18.13 12.17
C PRO A 283 17.74 17.58 11.29
N LEU A 284 16.99 18.50 10.67
CA LEU A 284 16.27 18.35 9.39
C LEU A 284 15.06 17.40 9.35
N ARG A 285 14.03 17.68 10.16
CA ARG A 285 12.66 17.34 9.76
C ARG A 285 12.18 18.44 8.82
N ASP A 286 12.20 18.19 7.51
CA ASP A 286 11.57 19.06 6.51
C ASP A 286 10.15 19.39 7.02
N LYS A 287 9.86 20.67 7.23
CA LYS A 287 8.53 21.17 7.62
C LYS A 287 7.57 21.01 6.43
N LYS A 288 7.22 19.77 6.09
CA LYS A 288 6.07 19.48 5.23
C LYS A 288 4.82 19.85 6.02
N SER A 289 3.88 20.56 5.40
CA SER A 289 2.63 20.92 6.07
C SER A 289 1.91 19.65 6.55
N ASP A 290 1.30 19.69 7.73
CA ASP A 290 0.59 18.52 8.26
C ASP A 290 -0.53 18.07 7.32
N ALA A 291 -1.15 19.02 6.58
CA ALA A 291 -2.12 18.75 5.53
C ALA A 291 -1.57 17.91 4.36
N ASP A 292 -0.34 18.17 3.91
CA ASP A 292 0.27 17.36 2.85
C ASP A 292 0.67 15.97 3.35
N THR A 293 1.01 15.86 4.64
CA THR A 293 1.28 14.58 5.29
C THR A 293 0.01 13.73 5.38
N LEU A 294 -1.13 14.33 5.69
CA LEU A 294 -2.44 13.67 5.66
C LEU A 294 -2.83 13.15 4.28
N LYS A 295 -2.58 13.93 3.22
CA LYS A 295 -2.81 13.49 1.83
C LYS A 295 -1.95 12.27 1.48
N ASP A 296 -0.66 12.31 1.82
CA ASP A 296 0.24 11.18 1.60
C ASP A 296 -0.23 9.93 2.36
N PHE A 297 -0.76 10.07 3.58
CA PHE A 297 -1.35 8.95 4.32
C PHE A 297 -2.58 8.36 3.62
N LYS A 298 -3.48 9.20 3.10
CA LYS A 298 -4.63 8.72 2.31
C LYS A 298 -4.17 7.97 1.05
N VAL A 299 -3.15 8.47 0.36
CA VAL A 299 -2.52 7.77 -0.78
C VAL A 299 -1.93 6.43 -0.37
N LEU A 300 -1.29 6.35 0.81
CA LEU A 300 -0.78 5.09 1.35
C LEU A 300 -1.93 4.11 1.62
N ILE A 301 -3.00 4.53 2.30
CA ILE A 301 -4.18 3.69 2.57
C ILE A 301 -4.76 3.13 1.27
N LYS A 302 -5.00 3.99 0.26
CA LYS A 302 -5.47 3.58 -1.07
C LYS A 302 -4.54 2.53 -1.70
N THR A 303 -3.23 2.74 -1.61
CA THR A 303 -2.23 1.81 -2.14
C THR A 303 -2.27 0.46 -1.41
N LEU A 304 -2.42 0.45 -0.09
CA LEU A 304 -2.54 -0.77 0.71
C LEU A 304 -3.82 -1.55 0.37
N ILE A 305 -4.97 -0.87 0.21
CA ILE A 305 -6.24 -1.49 -0.17
C ILE A 305 -6.12 -2.15 -1.56
N LEU A 306 -5.55 -1.44 -2.54
CA LEU A 306 -5.30 -1.98 -3.87
C LEU A 306 -4.38 -3.20 -3.82
N GLY A 307 -3.31 -3.14 -3.03
CA GLY A 307 -2.39 -4.26 -2.83
C GLY A 307 -3.08 -5.49 -2.22
N LEU A 308 -3.90 -5.28 -1.19
CA LEU A 308 -4.71 -6.34 -0.58
C LEU A 308 -5.70 -6.95 -1.56
N LYS A 309 -6.40 -6.13 -2.36
CA LYS A 309 -7.32 -6.60 -3.40
C LYS A 309 -6.59 -7.49 -4.41
N ASN A 310 -5.41 -7.07 -4.87
CA ASN A 310 -4.58 -7.86 -5.78
C ASN A 310 -4.15 -9.18 -5.13
N VAL A 311 -3.72 -9.17 -3.86
CA VAL A 311 -3.34 -10.40 -3.15
C VAL A 311 -4.53 -11.35 -3.02
N ILE A 312 -5.69 -10.86 -2.59
CA ILE A 312 -6.92 -11.65 -2.43
C ILE A 312 -7.34 -12.27 -3.76
N TYR A 313 -7.27 -11.51 -4.86
CA TYR A 313 -7.55 -12.02 -6.20
C TYR A 313 -6.63 -13.17 -6.60
N VAL A 314 -5.32 -13.00 -6.39
CA VAL A 314 -4.33 -14.03 -6.72
C VAL A 314 -4.57 -15.28 -5.87
N LEU A 315 -4.82 -15.11 -4.57
CA LEU A 315 -5.19 -16.20 -3.67
C LEU A 315 -6.47 -16.90 -4.14
N LEU A 316 -7.51 -16.17 -4.53
CA LEU A 316 -8.75 -16.74 -5.05
C LEU A 316 -8.49 -17.62 -6.28
N THR A 317 -7.62 -17.17 -7.19
CA THR A 317 -7.22 -17.97 -8.35
C THR A 317 -6.45 -19.23 -7.93
N VAL A 318 -5.51 -19.11 -6.99
CA VAL A 318 -4.73 -20.26 -6.47
C VAL A 318 -5.63 -21.28 -5.75
N TYR A 319 -6.63 -20.83 -5.00
CA TYR A 319 -7.58 -21.71 -4.31
C TYR A 319 -8.61 -22.35 -5.24
N ASN A 320 -9.06 -21.64 -6.28
CA ASN A 320 -10.09 -22.13 -7.18
C ASN A 320 -9.56 -22.98 -8.34
N THR A 321 -8.26 -22.90 -8.68
CA THR A 321 -7.62 -23.73 -9.72
C THR A 321 -7.58 -25.24 -9.41
N GLY A 322 -8.09 -25.68 -8.25
CA GLY A 322 -8.49 -27.08 -8.04
C GLY A 322 -9.78 -27.49 -8.78
N SER A 323 -10.48 -26.55 -9.42
CA SER A 323 -11.75 -26.78 -10.12
C SER A 323 -11.93 -25.78 -11.26
N SER A 324 -11.88 -26.29 -12.50
CA SER A 324 -12.18 -25.64 -13.79
C SER A 324 -11.18 -24.58 -14.31
N HIS A 325 -10.56 -24.95 -15.45
CA HIS A 325 -9.77 -24.09 -16.32
C HIS A 325 -10.63 -22.98 -16.93
N GLN A 326 -10.38 -21.72 -16.56
CA GLN A 326 -10.44 -20.51 -17.40
C GLN A 326 -10.36 -19.27 -16.50
N ALA A 327 -9.15 -18.75 -16.28
CA ALA A 327 -8.95 -17.41 -15.72
C ALA A 327 -8.61 -16.46 -16.87
N ASN A 328 -9.42 -15.42 -17.07
CA ASN A 328 -9.29 -14.47 -18.17
C ASN A 328 -8.25 -13.37 -17.83
N PRO A 329 -7.15 -13.20 -18.60
CA PRO A 329 -6.03 -12.32 -18.23
C PRO A 329 -6.31 -10.81 -18.29
N TYR A 330 -7.51 -10.37 -18.69
CA TYR A 330 -7.85 -8.96 -18.89
C TYR A 330 -8.46 -8.24 -17.67
N ILE A 331 -8.62 -8.90 -16.51
CA ILE A 331 -9.40 -8.37 -15.36
C ILE A 331 -8.60 -7.47 -14.40
N LEU A 332 -7.28 -7.37 -14.56
CA LEU A 332 -6.40 -6.56 -13.70
C LEU A 332 -6.62 -5.04 -13.83
N SER A 333 -7.50 -4.59 -14.73
CA SER A 333 -7.88 -3.18 -14.96
C SER A 333 -8.99 -2.67 -14.03
N GLY A 334 -9.37 -3.42 -12.99
CA GLY A 334 -10.25 -2.94 -11.93
C GLY A 334 -11.75 -2.88 -12.25
N GLN A 335 -12.19 -3.43 -13.39
CA GLN A 335 -13.56 -3.24 -13.90
C GLN A 335 -14.42 -4.52 -14.08
N LEU A 336 -14.06 -5.67 -13.52
CA LEU A 336 -14.95 -6.84 -13.55
C LEU A 336 -15.13 -7.47 -12.16
N GLU A 337 -16.39 -7.67 -11.78
CA GLU A 337 -16.80 -8.33 -10.54
C GLU A 337 -16.31 -9.78 -10.54
N LEU A 338 -15.50 -10.10 -9.54
CA LEU A 338 -14.99 -11.44 -9.31
C LEU A 338 -16.08 -12.35 -8.76
N GLN A 339 -16.49 -13.33 -9.56
CA GLN A 339 -17.35 -14.41 -9.09
C GLN A 339 -16.50 -15.49 -8.42
N GLY A 340 -16.58 -15.56 -7.09
CA GLY A 340 -15.92 -16.61 -6.32
C GLY A 340 -15.76 -16.24 -4.85
N SER A 341 -15.59 -17.27 -4.03
CA SER A 341 -15.35 -17.13 -2.59
C SER A 341 -14.12 -17.95 -2.21
N LEU A 342 -13.30 -17.43 -1.30
CA LEU A 342 -12.12 -18.09 -0.74
C LEU A 342 -12.55 -19.29 0.10
N LYS A 343 -12.76 -20.43 -0.55
CA LYS A 343 -13.07 -21.68 0.14
C LYS A 343 -11.79 -22.27 0.73
N ARG A 344 -11.82 -22.66 2.00
CA ARG A 344 -10.74 -23.36 2.74
C ARG A 344 -9.53 -22.48 3.12
N LEU A 345 -9.79 -21.31 3.70
CA LEU A 345 -8.74 -20.52 4.37
C LEU A 345 -8.19 -21.30 5.58
N ALA A 346 -6.86 -21.23 5.77
CA ALA A 346 -6.25 -21.80 6.97
C ALA A 346 -6.60 -20.95 8.21
N PRO A 347 -6.59 -21.52 9.44
CA PRO A 347 -6.90 -20.77 10.66
C PRO A 347 -6.03 -19.52 10.84
N ASP A 348 -4.75 -19.60 10.48
CA ASP A 348 -3.84 -18.46 10.57
C ASP A 348 -4.13 -17.38 9.52
N GLU A 349 -4.70 -17.74 8.37
CA GLU A 349 -5.13 -16.78 7.35
C GLU A 349 -6.41 -16.05 7.79
N VAL A 350 -7.35 -16.76 8.41
CA VAL A 350 -8.55 -16.15 9.00
C VAL A 350 -8.18 -15.10 10.06
N LYS A 351 -7.19 -15.39 10.91
CA LYS A 351 -6.68 -14.40 11.89
C LYS A 351 -6.15 -13.13 11.21
N ILE A 352 -5.56 -13.24 10.01
CA ILE A 352 -5.10 -12.06 9.27
C ILE A 352 -6.29 -11.21 8.82
N PHE A 353 -7.38 -11.80 8.34
CA PHE A 353 -8.60 -11.06 7.97
C PHE A 353 -9.30 -10.43 9.18
N VAL A 354 -9.40 -11.14 10.31
CA VAL A 354 -9.93 -10.57 11.57
C VAL A 354 -9.11 -9.35 11.97
N ARG A 355 -7.77 -9.47 11.97
CA ARG A 355 -6.86 -8.38 12.28
C ARG A 355 -6.99 -7.24 11.26
N LEU A 356 -7.06 -7.53 9.96
CA LEU A 356 -7.24 -6.55 8.90
C LEU A 356 -8.50 -5.71 9.12
N PHE A 357 -9.64 -6.33 9.45
CA PHE A 357 -10.88 -5.61 9.70
C PHE A 357 -10.72 -4.66 10.90
N LYS A 358 -10.22 -5.20 12.03
CA LYS A 358 -10.01 -4.43 13.26
C LYS A 358 -9.05 -3.25 13.05
N THR A 359 -7.88 -3.49 12.45
CA THR A 359 -6.86 -2.45 12.23
C THR A 359 -7.29 -1.46 11.16
N GLY A 360 -8.01 -1.92 10.13
CA GLY A 360 -8.54 -1.05 9.09
C GLY A 360 -9.57 -0.05 9.64
N ILE A 361 -10.58 -0.52 10.38
CA ILE A 361 -11.57 0.34 11.03
C ILE A 361 -10.90 1.34 11.99
N ALA A 362 -9.94 0.88 12.79
CA ALA A 362 -9.18 1.75 13.69
C ALA A 362 -8.37 2.82 12.93
N CYS A 363 -7.71 2.44 11.83
CA CYS A 363 -6.96 3.36 10.98
C CYS A 363 -7.86 4.42 10.35
N PHE A 364 -9.01 4.03 9.79
CA PHE A 364 -9.98 4.97 9.23
C PHE A 364 -10.58 5.89 10.29
N ARG A 365 -10.83 5.38 11.50
CA ARG A 365 -11.35 6.20 12.61
C ARG A 365 -10.38 7.31 12.95
N SER A 366 -9.10 6.98 13.07
CA SER A 366 -8.05 7.99 13.27
C SER A 366 -8.02 8.95 12.08
N CYS A 367 -7.98 8.43 10.84
CA CYS A 367 -7.89 9.23 9.62
C CYS A 367 -8.98 10.32 9.52
N CYS A 368 -10.23 9.94 9.78
CA CYS A 368 -11.36 10.86 9.71
C CYS A 368 -11.42 11.86 10.87
N GLN A 369 -10.74 11.62 12.00
CA GLN A 369 -10.70 12.58 13.11
C GLN A 369 -9.84 13.81 12.82
N CYS A 370 -8.82 13.68 11.96
CA CYS A 370 -7.93 14.80 11.59
C CYS A 370 -8.19 15.35 10.19
N SER A 371 -9.12 14.77 9.42
CA SER A 371 -9.46 15.29 8.10
C SER A 371 -10.40 16.50 8.24
N SER A 372 -10.23 17.53 7.38
CA SER A 372 -11.20 18.63 7.28
C SER A 372 -12.57 18.07 6.89
N GLN A 373 -13.65 18.57 7.51
CA GLN A 373 -15.03 18.12 7.24
C GLN A 373 -15.61 18.72 5.95
N ASP A 374 -14.78 18.88 4.92
CA ASP A 374 -15.23 19.36 3.61
C ASP A 374 -15.97 18.24 2.87
N ASP A 375 -17.00 18.58 2.09
CA ASP A 375 -17.81 17.58 1.39
C ASP A 375 -16.99 16.66 0.45
N VAL A 376 -15.90 17.19 -0.11
CA VAL A 376 -14.98 16.44 -1.00
C VAL A 376 -14.21 15.36 -0.24
N SER A 377 -13.67 15.69 0.94
CA SER A 377 -12.87 14.75 1.74
C SER A 377 -13.75 13.63 2.31
N VAL A 378 -14.98 13.96 2.69
CA VAL A 378 -15.99 12.99 3.17
C VAL A 378 -16.40 12.03 2.05
N SER A 379 -16.53 12.52 0.81
CA SER A 379 -16.80 11.66 -0.35
C SER A 379 -15.65 10.70 -0.63
N GLU A 380 -14.40 11.19 -0.58
CA GLU A 380 -13.20 10.36 -0.76
C GLU A 380 -13.07 9.29 0.35
N ASP A 381 -13.33 9.66 1.60
CA ASP A 381 -13.29 8.73 2.73
C ASP A 381 -14.37 7.63 2.60
N LYS A 382 -15.57 7.98 2.12
CA LYS A 382 -16.62 6.98 1.82
C LYS A 382 -16.19 6.00 0.75
N GLU A 383 -15.60 6.46 -0.35
CA GLU A 383 -15.10 5.61 -1.43
C GLU A 383 -13.99 4.67 -0.93
N ASN A 384 -13.05 5.19 -0.14
CA ASN A 384 -11.98 4.38 0.45
C ASN A 384 -12.52 3.28 1.38
N MET A 385 -13.55 3.60 2.18
CA MET A 385 -14.22 2.64 3.05
C MET A 385 -15.01 1.58 2.27
N GLU A 386 -15.63 1.95 1.14
CA GLU A 386 -16.29 0.99 0.24
C GLU A 386 -15.28 0.05 -0.40
N GLN A 387 -14.16 0.58 -0.90
CA GLN A 387 -13.07 -0.24 -1.44
C GLN A 387 -12.49 -1.18 -0.37
N PHE A 388 -12.34 -0.72 0.87
CA PHE A 388 -11.93 -1.56 1.99
C PHE A 388 -12.96 -2.66 2.30
N ALA A 389 -14.26 -2.32 2.33
CA ALA A 389 -15.33 -3.29 2.53
C ALA A 389 -15.32 -4.38 1.44
N SER A 390 -15.05 -4.00 0.18
CA SER A 390 -15.00 -4.95 -0.93
C SER A 390 -14.03 -6.12 -0.71
N LEU A 391 -12.95 -5.92 0.07
CA LEU A 391 -11.97 -6.97 0.40
C LEU A 391 -12.58 -8.18 1.11
N PHE A 392 -13.64 -7.97 1.89
CA PHE A 392 -14.29 -9.02 2.69
C PHE A 392 -15.42 -9.73 1.94
N THR A 393 -15.85 -9.21 0.79
CA THR A 393 -16.93 -9.81 -0.01
C THR A 393 -16.51 -11.11 -0.70
N HIS A 394 -15.21 -11.36 -0.80
CA HIS A 394 -14.64 -12.59 -1.35
C HIS A 394 -14.43 -13.71 -0.32
N LEU A 395 -14.78 -13.49 0.95
CA LEU A 395 -14.69 -14.53 1.99
C LEU A 395 -15.84 -15.53 1.86
N ASP A 396 -15.70 -16.71 2.46
CA ASP A 396 -16.82 -17.64 2.60
C ASP A 396 -17.78 -17.17 3.69
N SER A 397 -19.06 -17.52 3.54
CA SER A 397 -20.14 -17.05 4.42
C SER A 397 -19.87 -17.33 5.90
N ARG A 398 -19.21 -18.45 6.25
CA ARG A 398 -18.87 -18.79 7.64
C ARG A 398 -17.80 -17.86 8.19
N THR A 399 -16.66 -17.77 7.52
CA THR A 399 -15.57 -16.87 7.94
C THR A 399 -16.02 -15.41 8.00
N PHE A 400 -16.80 -14.97 7.01
CA PHE A 400 -17.39 -13.63 7.01
C PHE A 400 -18.31 -13.43 8.21
N SER A 401 -19.19 -14.40 8.49
CA SER A 401 -20.11 -14.34 9.63
C SER A 401 -19.36 -14.21 10.96
N ASP A 402 -18.32 -15.01 11.17
CA ASP A 402 -17.54 -15.00 12.41
C ASP A 402 -16.83 -13.65 12.62
N ILE A 403 -16.20 -13.11 11.57
CA ILE A 403 -15.55 -11.79 11.60
C ILE A 403 -16.58 -10.70 11.92
N MET A 404 -17.74 -10.72 11.25
CA MET A 404 -18.77 -9.70 11.42
C MET A 404 -19.44 -9.78 12.79
N HIS A 405 -19.68 -10.97 13.33
CA HIS A 405 -20.23 -11.10 14.68
C HIS A 405 -19.33 -10.48 15.75
N ASP A 406 -18.02 -10.67 15.63
CA ASP A 406 -17.03 -10.13 16.57
C ASP A 406 -16.81 -8.62 16.39
N GLN A 407 -16.75 -8.13 15.15
CA GLN A 407 -16.35 -6.76 14.84
C GLN A 407 -17.52 -5.77 14.67
N LEU A 408 -18.76 -6.24 14.50
CA LEU A 408 -19.94 -5.38 14.36
C LEU A 408 -20.16 -4.39 15.52
N PRO A 409 -19.94 -4.75 16.81
CA PRO A 409 -20.01 -3.77 17.90
C PRO A 409 -19.05 -2.58 17.70
N SER A 410 -17.81 -2.85 17.28
CA SER A 410 -16.80 -1.80 17.05
C SER A 410 -17.15 -0.93 15.84
N LEU A 411 -17.63 -1.56 14.75
CA LEU A 411 -18.13 -0.83 13.58
C LEU A 411 -19.31 0.06 13.95
N TYR A 412 -20.25 -0.42 14.77
CA TYR A 412 -21.41 0.35 15.22
C TYR A 412 -21.02 1.61 16.00
N GLU A 413 -20.06 1.51 16.92
CA GLU A 413 -19.53 2.68 17.63
C GLU A 413 -18.88 3.71 16.68
N CYS A 414 -18.22 3.24 15.63
CA CYS A 414 -17.62 4.12 14.63
C CYS A 414 -18.69 4.82 13.76
N ILE A 415 -19.78 4.13 13.41
CA ILE A 415 -20.91 4.71 12.65
C ILE A 415 -21.60 5.83 13.42
N ILE A 416 -21.76 5.67 14.74
CA ILE A 416 -22.37 6.71 15.59
C ILE A 416 -21.52 8.00 15.57
N LYS A 417 -20.19 7.86 15.50
CA LYS A 417 -19.25 8.98 15.53
C LYS A 417 -19.04 9.62 14.16
N ASN A 418 -19.09 8.83 13.08
CA ASN A 418 -18.89 9.32 11.74
C ASN A 418 -19.77 8.57 10.73
N VAL A 419 -20.61 9.33 10.02
CA VAL A 419 -21.53 8.83 8.99
C VAL A 419 -20.83 8.15 7.81
N ALA A 420 -19.56 8.46 7.54
CA ALA A 420 -18.80 7.84 6.45
C ALA A 420 -18.72 6.31 6.60
N PHE A 421 -18.62 5.78 7.82
CA PHE A 421 -18.61 4.34 8.08
C PHE A 421 -19.89 3.62 7.65
N LEU A 422 -20.98 4.34 7.41
CA LEU A 422 -22.18 3.77 6.84
C LEU A 422 -21.91 3.20 5.43
N SER A 423 -20.90 3.70 4.71
CA SER A 423 -20.54 3.21 3.38
C SER A 423 -20.09 1.74 3.40
N VAL A 424 -19.42 1.31 4.48
CA VAL A 424 -19.06 -0.11 4.71
C VAL A 424 -20.32 -0.98 4.79
N VAL A 425 -21.32 -0.53 5.56
CA VAL A 425 -22.60 -1.24 5.74
C VAL A 425 -23.37 -1.29 4.42
N THR A 426 -23.48 -0.17 3.71
CA THR A 426 -24.19 -0.13 2.43
C THR A 426 -23.53 -1.02 1.39
N HIS A 427 -22.20 -1.08 1.37
CA HIS A 427 -21.46 -1.95 0.45
C HIS A 427 -21.72 -3.45 0.74
N PHE A 428 -21.67 -3.88 2.00
CA PHE A 428 -21.97 -5.27 2.35
C PHE A 428 -23.41 -5.67 2.04
N VAL A 429 -24.36 -4.77 2.32
CA VAL A 429 -25.77 -4.98 2.03
C VAL A 429 -26.04 -5.00 0.51
N ALA A 430 -25.26 -4.30 -0.30
CA ALA A 430 -25.36 -4.31 -1.75
C ALA A 430 -24.66 -5.53 -2.42
N SER A 431 -23.73 -6.19 -1.72
CA SER A 431 -22.94 -7.28 -2.29
C SER A 431 -23.66 -8.62 -2.21
N ASN A 432 -24.07 -9.17 -3.37
CA ASN A 432 -24.79 -10.45 -3.47
C ASN A 432 -24.09 -11.63 -2.76
N ALA A 433 -22.76 -11.60 -2.65
CA ALA A 433 -21.99 -12.69 -2.04
C ALA A 433 -22.21 -12.80 -0.52
N VAL A 434 -22.37 -11.66 0.17
CA VAL A 434 -22.40 -11.59 1.64
C VAL A 434 -23.68 -10.95 2.20
N SER A 435 -24.49 -10.32 1.35
CA SER A 435 -25.64 -9.49 1.75
C SER A 435 -26.61 -10.22 2.68
N LYS A 436 -27.11 -11.40 2.31
CA LYS A 436 -28.03 -12.19 3.16
C LYS A 436 -27.44 -12.46 4.55
N THR A 437 -26.18 -12.94 4.58
CA THR A 437 -25.48 -13.26 5.84
C THR A 437 -25.31 -11.99 6.70
N PHE A 438 -24.89 -10.88 6.09
CA PHE A 438 -24.68 -9.63 6.79
C PHE A 438 -25.99 -9.02 7.33
N VAL A 439 -27.07 -9.07 6.55
CA VAL A 439 -28.40 -8.60 6.95
C VAL A 439 -28.92 -9.38 8.14
N ASP A 440 -28.78 -10.70 8.16
CA ASP A 440 -29.17 -11.53 9.30
C ASP A 440 -28.42 -11.16 10.59
N ILE A 441 -27.09 -10.99 10.50
CA ILE A 441 -26.24 -10.59 11.62
C ILE A 441 -26.62 -9.21 12.13
N LEU A 442 -26.80 -8.25 11.22
CA LEU A 442 -27.12 -6.86 11.56
C LEU A 442 -28.53 -6.74 12.16
N LEU A 443 -29.53 -7.45 11.64
CA LEU A 443 -30.87 -7.50 12.22
C LEU A 443 -30.84 -8.12 13.62
N GLY A 444 -30.14 -9.24 13.81
CA GLY A 444 -29.97 -9.85 15.14
C GLY A 444 -29.29 -8.92 16.15
N PHE A 445 -28.36 -8.09 15.69
CA PHE A 445 -27.67 -7.08 16.51
C PHE A 445 -28.56 -5.88 16.85
N LEU A 446 -29.31 -5.36 15.87
CA LEU A 446 -30.17 -4.19 16.02
C LEU A 446 -31.43 -4.48 16.83
N THR A 447 -32.04 -5.67 16.64
CA THR A 447 -33.25 -6.10 17.37
C THR A 447 -33.00 -6.19 18.89
N LYS A 448 -31.83 -6.70 19.30
CA LYS A 448 -31.39 -6.71 20.70
C LYS A 448 -31.22 -5.31 21.30
N ARG A 449 -30.93 -4.30 20.47
CA ARG A 449 -30.68 -2.92 20.89
C ARG A 449 -31.82 -1.95 20.56
N MET A 450 -33.03 -2.43 20.25
CA MET A 450 -34.14 -1.55 19.87
C MET A 450 -34.51 -0.51 20.92
N HIS A 451 -34.24 -0.78 22.20
CA HIS A 451 -34.45 0.20 23.27
C HIS A 451 -33.65 1.51 23.07
N ARG A 452 -32.53 1.47 22.33
CA ARG A 452 -31.69 2.63 22.02
C ARG A 452 -32.24 3.53 20.90
N LEU A 453 -33.33 3.12 20.23
CA LEU A 453 -34.07 4.00 19.31
C LEU A 453 -34.87 5.08 20.04
N ALA A 454 -35.06 4.93 21.36
CA ALA A 454 -35.64 5.97 22.18
C ALA A 454 -34.66 7.12 22.31
N ASP A 455 -35.13 8.34 22.11
CA ASP A 455 -34.34 9.54 22.39
C ASP A 455 -34.04 9.61 23.89
N GLY A 456 -32.82 9.23 24.27
CA GLY A 456 -32.30 9.41 25.62
C GLY A 456 -32.00 10.88 25.92
N PRO A 457 -31.82 11.25 27.21
CA PRO A 457 -31.43 12.60 27.57
C PRO A 457 -29.97 12.84 27.16
N GLY A 458 -29.76 13.67 26.14
CA GLY A 458 -28.43 14.10 25.68
C GLY A 458 -28.25 14.03 24.16
N PRO A 459 -27.34 14.83 23.58
CA PRO A 459 -27.09 14.85 22.14
C PRO A 459 -26.56 13.51 21.61
N GLU A 460 -25.73 12.80 22.37
CA GLU A 460 -25.16 11.51 21.97
C GLU A 460 -26.24 10.43 21.78
N ALA A 461 -27.22 10.36 22.69
CA ALA A 461 -28.32 9.42 22.60
C ALA A 461 -29.25 9.72 21.41
N GLN A 462 -29.45 11.00 21.07
CA GLN A 462 -30.22 11.40 19.89
C GLN A 462 -29.52 11.00 18.58
N THR A 463 -28.20 11.19 18.53
CA THR A 463 -27.34 10.79 17.41
C THR A 463 -27.32 9.28 17.25
N GLU A 464 -27.13 8.52 18.33
CA GLU A 464 -27.20 7.05 18.32
C GLU A 464 -28.55 6.55 17.79
N ALA A 465 -29.66 7.09 18.30
CA ALA A 465 -31.01 6.74 17.83
C ALA A 465 -31.23 7.10 16.34
N GLN A 466 -30.66 8.21 15.87
CA GLN A 466 -30.73 8.60 14.46
C GLN A 466 -29.94 7.64 13.55
N PHE A 467 -28.74 7.24 13.94
CA PHE A 467 -27.92 6.28 13.18
C PHE A 467 -28.51 4.88 13.21
N GLN A 468 -29.07 4.45 14.34
CA GLN A 468 -29.77 3.18 14.43
C GLN A 468 -30.96 3.12 13.48
N LEU A 469 -31.74 4.20 13.39
CA LEU A 469 -32.81 4.33 12.41
C LEU A 469 -32.28 4.30 10.97
N LYS A 470 -31.15 4.96 10.67
CA LYS A 470 -30.51 4.89 9.34
C LYS A 470 -30.11 3.45 8.99
N LEU A 471 -29.55 2.68 9.93
CA LEU A 471 -29.20 1.28 9.71
C LEU A 471 -30.43 0.41 9.40
N PHE A 472 -31.53 0.57 10.17
CA PHE A 472 -32.79 -0.10 9.84
C PHE A 472 -33.28 0.28 8.43
N LYS A 473 -33.25 1.56 8.07
CA LYS A 473 -33.65 2.02 6.72
C LYS A 473 -32.77 1.41 5.62
N VAL A 474 -31.46 1.31 5.81
CA VAL A 474 -30.54 0.68 4.83
C VAL A 474 -30.89 -0.79 4.61
N ILE A 475 -31.13 -1.55 5.68
CA ILE A 475 -31.52 -2.97 5.58
C ILE A 475 -32.86 -3.10 4.86
N LEU A 476 -33.87 -2.33 5.26
CA LEU A 476 -35.22 -2.40 4.71
C LEU A 476 -35.28 -1.89 3.27
N GLN A 477 -34.44 -0.93 2.90
CA GLN A 477 -34.27 -0.52 1.50
C GLN A 477 -33.64 -1.63 0.67
N SER A 478 -32.72 -2.40 1.26
CA SER A 478 -32.04 -3.49 0.54
C SER A 478 -32.97 -4.60 0.10
N THR A 479 -34.05 -4.87 0.83
CA THR A 479 -35.03 -5.90 0.42
C THR A 479 -35.82 -5.48 -0.82
N MET A 480 -35.87 -4.18 -1.13
CA MET A 480 -36.46 -3.68 -2.38
C MET A 480 -35.56 -4.01 -3.58
N ASN A 481 -34.24 -4.07 -3.36
CA ASN A 481 -33.25 -4.26 -4.41
C ASN A 481 -32.80 -5.73 -4.53
N TYR A 482 -32.83 -6.49 -3.43
CA TYR A 482 -32.29 -7.85 -3.32
C TYR A 482 -33.29 -8.80 -2.66
N ALA A 483 -33.88 -9.70 -3.46
CA ALA A 483 -34.92 -10.62 -3.00
C ALA A 483 -34.44 -11.59 -1.89
N GLN A 484 -33.14 -11.91 -1.86
CA GLN A 484 -32.54 -12.81 -0.86
C GLN A 484 -32.65 -12.26 0.58
N ASN A 485 -32.73 -10.94 0.74
CA ASN A 485 -32.82 -10.28 2.04
C ASN A 485 -34.25 -10.29 2.61
N ILE A 486 -35.25 -10.63 1.79
CA ILE A 486 -36.66 -10.69 2.21
C ILE A 486 -36.86 -11.80 3.25
N GLU A 487 -36.25 -12.98 3.05
CA GLU A 487 -36.36 -14.10 3.99
C GLU A 487 -35.78 -13.75 5.36
N SER A 488 -34.61 -13.11 5.38
CA SER A 488 -33.95 -12.60 6.57
C SER A 488 -34.85 -11.61 7.33
N VAL A 489 -35.42 -10.61 6.64
CA VAL A 489 -36.33 -9.64 7.28
C VAL A 489 -37.61 -10.30 7.78
N LYS A 490 -38.17 -11.27 7.04
CA LYS A 490 -39.36 -12.03 7.47
C LYS A 490 -39.14 -12.72 8.82
N ALA A 491 -37.96 -13.33 9.03
CA ALA A 491 -37.64 -14.01 10.29
C ALA A 491 -37.68 -13.07 11.53
N TYR A 492 -37.32 -11.79 11.36
CA TYR A 492 -37.29 -10.81 12.44
C TYR A 492 -38.53 -9.90 12.49
N MET A 493 -39.44 -10.00 11.53
CA MET A 493 -40.55 -9.06 11.34
C MET A 493 -41.46 -8.96 12.57
N ALA A 494 -41.97 -10.10 13.05
CA ALA A 494 -42.86 -10.14 14.22
C ALA A 494 -42.18 -9.57 15.48
N THR A 495 -40.89 -9.87 15.67
CA THR A 495 -40.09 -9.34 16.79
C THR A 495 -39.91 -7.82 16.69
N ILE A 496 -39.61 -7.30 15.49
CA ILE A 496 -39.46 -5.86 15.25
C ILE A 496 -40.79 -5.14 15.52
N VAL A 497 -41.90 -5.63 14.98
CA VAL A 497 -43.23 -5.01 15.17
C VAL A 497 -43.60 -5.00 16.65
N THR A 498 -43.50 -6.16 17.31
CA THR A 498 -43.84 -6.29 18.74
C THR A 498 -42.98 -5.37 19.61
N ASN A 499 -41.66 -5.32 19.37
CA ASN A 499 -40.77 -4.47 20.14
C ASN A 499 -40.99 -2.97 19.85
N CYS A 500 -41.21 -2.59 18.58
CA CYS A 500 -41.53 -1.21 18.23
C CYS A 500 -42.80 -0.72 18.93
N LEU A 501 -43.87 -1.52 18.94
CA LEU A 501 -45.14 -1.17 19.59
C LEU A 501 -45.01 -1.14 21.12
N LYS A 502 -44.32 -2.11 21.73
CA LYS A 502 -44.11 -2.12 23.19
C LYS A 502 -43.25 -0.94 23.65
N LEU A 503 -42.19 -0.62 22.91
CA LEU A 503 -41.28 0.47 23.27
C LEU A 503 -41.86 1.85 22.93
N SER A 504 -42.66 1.99 21.86
CA SER A 504 -43.35 3.24 21.55
C SER A 504 -44.34 3.66 22.63
N LEU A 505 -44.97 2.70 23.32
CA LEU A 505 -45.84 2.95 24.48
C LEU A 505 -45.05 3.33 25.74
N LYS A 506 -43.78 2.91 25.85
CA LYS A 506 -42.94 3.15 27.03
C LYS A 506 -42.21 4.50 26.99
N TYR A 507 -41.85 4.99 25.80
CA TYR A 507 -41.03 6.20 25.64
C TYR A 507 -41.84 7.37 25.07
N ARG A 508 -41.64 8.56 25.64
CA ARG A 508 -42.39 9.79 25.29
C ARG A 508 -42.15 10.27 23.85
N ASN A 509 -40.98 10.01 23.27
CA ASN A 509 -40.66 10.35 21.88
C ASN A 509 -40.58 9.08 21.03
N SER A 510 -41.71 8.72 20.41
CA SER A 510 -41.90 7.44 19.71
C SER A 510 -41.79 7.51 18.19
N VAL A 511 -41.53 8.71 17.63
CA VAL A 511 -41.53 8.96 16.17
C VAL A 511 -40.58 8.03 15.42
N LYS A 512 -39.39 7.76 15.95
CA LYS A 512 -38.38 6.90 15.31
C LYS A 512 -38.86 5.44 15.21
N TYR A 513 -39.59 4.93 16.20
CA TYR A 513 -40.19 3.58 16.14
C TYR A 513 -41.24 3.49 15.03
N TYR A 514 -42.09 4.51 14.88
CA TYR A 514 -43.05 4.57 13.78
C TYR A 514 -42.35 4.68 12.42
N GLN A 515 -41.23 5.40 12.31
CA GLN A 515 -40.46 5.45 11.06
C GLN A 515 -39.87 4.09 10.67
N VAL A 516 -39.46 3.26 11.64
CA VAL A 516 -39.05 1.87 11.37
C VAL A 516 -40.23 1.04 10.88
N LEU A 517 -41.40 1.15 11.51
CA LEU A 517 -42.61 0.44 11.07
C LEU A 517 -43.04 0.85 9.65
N VAL A 518 -43.02 2.15 9.33
CA VAL A 518 -43.33 2.64 7.98
C VAL A 518 -42.32 2.13 6.96
N ALA A 519 -41.02 2.15 7.28
CA ALA A 519 -40.00 1.59 6.40
C ALA A 519 -40.20 0.08 6.19
N LEU A 520 -40.58 -0.65 7.24
CA LEU A 520 -40.86 -2.08 7.17
C LEU A 520 -42.06 -2.37 6.28
N LEU A 521 -43.15 -1.61 6.41
CA LEU A 521 -44.34 -1.75 5.55
C LEU A 521 -44.03 -1.43 4.08
N ARG A 522 -43.19 -0.44 3.79
CA ARG A 522 -42.76 -0.16 2.40
C ARG A 522 -41.90 -1.30 1.83
N SER A 523 -41.05 -1.88 2.67
CA SER A 523 -40.19 -3.01 2.29
C SER A 523 -40.99 -4.27 1.95
N THR A 524 -42.15 -4.48 2.58
CA THR A 524 -43.04 -5.61 2.30
C THR A 524 -43.96 -5.37 1.10
N GLN A 525 -44.44 -4.14 0.89
CA GLN A 525 -45.30 -3.78 -0.24
C GLN A 525 -44.61 -3.89 -1.60
N SER A 526 -43.29 -3.70 -1.66
CA SER A 526 -42.50 -3.79 -2.89
C SER A 526 -42.11 -5.23 -3.27
N SER A 527 -42.19 -6.17 -2.33
CA SER A 527 -41.99 -7.60 -2.58
C SER A 527 -43.22 -8.16 -3.31
N LYS A 528 -43.10 -8.43 -4.61
CA LYS A 528 -44.14 -9.09 -5.45
C LYS A 528 -44.52 -10.53 -5.03
N THR A 529 -44.21 -10.97 -3.82
CA THR A 529 -44.63 -12.27 -3.24
C THR A 529 -45.62 -12.05 -2.09
N SER A 530 -46.78 -11.52 -2.46
CA SER A 530 -47.93 -11.23 -1.60
C SER A 530 -48.74 -12.48 -1.23
N THR A 531 -48.10 -13.55 -0.74
CA THR A 531 -48.84 -14.77 -0.37
C THR A 531 -48.66 -15.24 1.07
N VAL A 532 -47.74 -14.65 1.85
CA VAL A 532 -47.49 -15.10 3.24
C VAL A 532 -47.62 -13.96 4.27
N THR A 533 -47.77 -12.71 3.84
CA THR A 533 -47.86 -11.56 4.77
C THR A 533 -49.24 -11.37 5.40
N THR A 534 -50.30 -12.03 4.91
CA THR A 534 -51.64 -11.93 5.49
C THR A 534 -51.76 -12.65 6.84
N ASP A 535 -51.07 -13.77 7.04
CA ASP A 535 -51.22 -14.58 8.27
C ASP A 535 -50.45 -14.06 9.49
N GLN A 536 -49.51 -13.12 9.33
CA GLN A 536 -48.81 -12.49 10.47
C GLN A 536 -49.23 -11.03 10.72
N LEU A 537 -50.00 -10.43 9.80
CA LEU A 537 -50.59 -9.10 9.98
C LEU A 537 -52.04 -9.17 10.45
N GLN A 538 -52.74 -10.29 10.22
CA GLN A 538 -53.91 -10.69 11.02
C GLN A 538 -53.45 -11.24 12.37
#